data_AF-A0A378N7K9-F1
#
_entry.id   AF-A0A378N7K9-F1
#
_cell.length_a   1.000
_cell.length_b   1.000
_cell.length_c   1.000
_cell.angle_alpha   90.00
_cell.angle_beta   90.00
_cell.angle_gamma   90.00
#
_symmetry.space_group_name_H-M   'P 1'
#
loop_
_entity.id
_entity.type
_entity.pdbx_description
1 polymer ?
#
loop_
_entity_poly.entity_id
_entity_poly.type
_entity_poly.pdbx_seq_one_letter_code
_entity_poly.pdbx_strand_id
1 'polypeptide(L)'
;MENTPLIEPSKNTRNSLIFVADAILFIILLNTLPFTPEANKGLALLIFIAVLWLTEALHVTVTALLIPILAVALGWLNQKKLLLLLLIQRFSYF
;
A
#
# COMPACT_ATOMS: atom_id res chain seq x y z
N MET A 1 23.71 -4.48 -45.73
CA MET A 1 23.95 -4.58 -44.27
C MET A 1 22.60 -4.35 -43.63
N GLU A 2 21.92 -5.44 -43.27
CA GLU A 2 20.55 -5.42 -42.75
C GLU A 2 20.59 -4.98 -41.27
N ASN A 3 20.28 -3.73 -40.98
CA ASN A 3 20.08 -3.23 -39.61
C ASN A 3 18.64 -3.51 -39.17
N THR A 4 18.32 -4.79 -38.96
CA THR A 4 17.05 -5.18 -38.37
C THR A 4 17.02 -4.69 -36.92
N PRO A 5 16.04 -3.86 -36.50
CA PRO A 5 15.89 -3.51 -35.09
C PRO A 5 15.42 -4.76 -34.35
N LEU A 6 16.35 -5.34 -33.60
CA LEU A 6 16.12 -6.35 -32.60
C LEU A 6 15.18 -5.77 -31.54
N ILE A 7 13.89 -6.15 -31.63
CA ILE A 7 12.88 -5.81 -30.62
C ILE A 7 13.25 -6.60 -29.37
N GLU A 8 14.09 -6.00 -28.52
CA GLU A 8 14.42 -6.61 -27.24
C GLU A 8 13.13 -6.69 -26.41
N PRO A 9 12.71 -7.88 -25.93
CA PRO A 9 11.55 -7.97 -25.08
C PRO A 9 11.81 -7.14 -23.82
N SER A 10 11.03 -6.07 -23.65
CA SER A 10 11.18 -5.12 -22.56
C SER A 10 10.94 -5.84 -21.23
N LYS A 11 12.03 -6.19 -20.55
CA LYS A 11 12.06 -6.86 -19.25
C LYS A 11 11.14 -6.21 -18.20
N ASN A 12 10.85 -4.92 -18.34
CA ASN A 12 9.96 -4.15 -17.47
C ASN A 12 8.48 -4.55 -17.52
N THR A 13 7.99 -5.17 -18.59
CA THR A 13 6.54 -5.45 -18.73
C THR A 13 6.05 -6.46 -17.71
N ARG A 14 6.87 -7.45 -17.34
CA ARG A 14 6.51 -8.49 -16.37
C ARG A 14 6.35 -7.92 -14.96
N ASN A 15 7.29 -7.11 -14.51
CA ASN A 15 7.25 -6.51 -13.17
C ASN A 15 6.10 -5.51 -13.04
N SER A 16 5.85 -4.71 -14.09
CA SER A 16 4.68 -3.84 -14.14
C SER A 16 3.36 -4.62 -14.11
N LEU A 17 3.27 -5.76 -14.79
CA LEU A 17 2.08 -6.61 -14.77
C LEU A 17 1.81 -7.16 -13.37
N ILE A 18 2.85 -7.60 -12.66
CA ILE A 18 2.75 -8.08 -11.27
C ILE A 18 2.25 -6.96 -10.36
N PHE A 19 2.80 -5.75 -10.48
CA PHE A 19 2.37 -4.60 -9.69
C PHE A 19 0.89 -4.25 -9.91
N VAL A 20 0.43 -4.27 -11.17
CA VAL A 20 -0.97 -3.99 -11.50
C VAL A 20 -1.89 -5.10 -10.96
N ALA A 21 -1.51 -6.37 -11.12
CA ALA A 21 -2.27 -7.49 -10.58
C ALA A 21 -2.39 -7.42 -9.05
N ASP A 22 -1.31 -7.04 -8.36
CA ASP A 22 -1.28 -6.89 -6.90
C ASP A 22 -2.08 -5.67 -6.42
N ALA A 23 -2.08 -4.57 -7.17
CA ALA A 23 -2.95 -3.43 -6.90
C ALA A 23 -4.45 -3.80 -7.00
N ILE A 24 -4.82 -4.63 -7.98
CA ILE A 24 -6.18 -5.16 -8.09
C ILE A 24 -6.50 -6.07 -6.90
N LEU A 25 -5.60 -6.97 -6.53
CA LEU A 25 -5.75 -7.85 -5.36
C LEU A 25 -5.97 -7.03 -4.07
N PHE A 26 -5.20 -5.95 -3.89
CA PHE A 26 -5.32 -5.04 -2.75
C PHE A 26 -6.73 -4.42 -2.64
N ILE A 27 -7.28 -3.92 -3.75
CA ILE A 27 -8.64 -3.35 -3.77
C ILE A 27 -9.71 -4.41 -3.49
N ILE A 28 -9.53 -5.63 -4.01
CA ILE A 28 -10.43 -6.75 -3.73
C ILE A 28 -10.41 -7.07 -2.23
N LEU A 29 -9.22 -7.18 -1.62
CA LEU A 29 -9.07 -7.46 -0.19
C LEU A 29 -9.72 -6.37 0.68
N LEU A 30 -9.58 -5.10 0.33
CA LEU A 30 -10.21 -4.02 1.09
C LEU A 30 -11.74 -4.14 1.15
N ASN A 31 -12.37 -4.72 0.12
CA ASN A 31 -13.83 -4.81 0.03
C ASN A 31 -14.40 -6.19 0.41
N THR A 32 -13.61 -7.26 0.35
CA THR A 32 -14.08 -8.65 0.53
C THR A 32 -13.86 -9.20 1.93
N LEU A 33 -12.97 -8.62 2.73
CA LEU A 33 -12.65 -9.12 4.06
C LEU A 33 -13.78 -8.80 5.07
N PRO A 34 -14.28 -9.77 5.85
CA PRO A 34 -15.32 -9.57 6.84
C PRO A 34 -14.75 -9.18 8.23
N PHE A 35 -13.77 -8.28 8.29
CA PHE A 35 -13.24 -7.73 9.55
C PHE A 35 -13.60 -6.26 9.70
N THR A 36 -13.11 -5.63 10.78
CA THR A 36 -13.28 -4.20 10.98
C THR A 36 -12.56 -3.41 9.86
N PRO A 37 -13.06 -2.22 9.47
CA PRO A 37 -12.45 -1.41 8.42
C PRO A 37 -10.96 -1.13 8.67
N GLU A 38 -10.56 -0.97 9.92
CA GLU A 38 -9.18 -0.76 10.34
C GLU A 38 -8.33 -2.02 10.15
N ALA A 39 -8.87 -3.20 10.49
CA ALA A 39 -8.19 -4.48 10.31
C ALA A 39 -8.07 -4.85 8.82
N ASN A 40 -9.12 -4.63 8.02
CA ASN A 40 -9.10 -4.85 6.57
C ASN A 40 -7.99 -4.05 5.88
N LYS A 41 -7.85 -2.77 6.25
CA LYS A 41 -6.78 -1.90 5.71
C LYS A 41 -5.39 -2.44 6.04
N GLY A 42 -5.18 -2.87 7.28
CA GLY A 42 -3.90 -3.44 7.70
C GLY A 42 -3.59 -4.78 7.03
N LEU A 43 -4.56 -5.67 6.92
CA LEU A 43 -4.40 -7.00 6.33
C LEU A 43 -4.22 -6.91 4.80
N ALA A 44 -4.97 -6.03 4.13
CA ALA A 44 -4.77 -5.74 2.71
C ALA A 44 -3.35 -5.19 2.45
N LEU A 45 -2.90 -4.25 3.29
CA LEU A 45 -1.57 -3.66 3.17
C LEU A 45 -0.46 -4.70 3.39
N LEU A 46 -0.63 -5.59 4.37
CA LEU A 46 0.30 -6.68 4.65
C LEU A 46 0.46 -7.61 3.44
N ILE A 47 -0.66 -8.01 2.81
CA ILE A 47 -0.66 -8.93 1.67
C ILE A 47 -0.05 -8.26 0.44
N PHE A 48 -0.38 -7.00 0.17
CA PHE A 48 0.22 -6.19 -0.90
C PHE A 48 1.75 -6.10 -0.76
N ILE A 49 2.25 -5.76 0.44
CA ILE A 49 3.69 -5.68 0.70
C ILE A 49 4.35 -7.07 0.55
N ALA A 50 3.70 -8.13 1.03
CA ALA A 50 4.23 -9.48 0.94
C ALA A 50 4.39 -9.94 -0.53
N VAL A 51 3.42 -9.64 -1.40
CA VAL A 51 3.49 -9.96 -2.84
C VAL A 51 4.58 -9.13 -3.53
N LEU A 52 4.66 -7.81 -3.29
CA LEU A 52 5.72 -6.97 -3.86
C LEU A 52 7.12 -7.39 -3.44
N TRP A 53 7.28 -7.83 -2.18
CA TRP A 53 8.57 -8.28 -1.66
C TRP A 53 8.96 -9.64 -2.23
N LEU A 54 8.04 -10.60 -2.30
CA LEU A 54 8.30 -11.94 -2.81
C LEU A 54 8.58 -11.97 -4.32
N THR A 55 7.95 -11.07 -5.08
CA THR A 55 8.08 -11.04 -6.54
C THR A 55 9.27 -10.21 -7.03
N GLU A 56 9.97 -9.52 -6.13
CA GLU A 56 11.01 -8.53 -6.44
C GLU A 56 10.57 -7.53 -7.54
N ALA A 57 9.25 -7.29 -7.64
CA ALA A 57 8.69 -6.39 -8.65
C ALA A 57 9.15 -4.94 -8.40
N LEU A 58 9.32 -4.60 -7.12
CA LEU A 58 9.96 -3.38 -6.63
C LEU A 58 11.09 -3.75 -5.67
N HIS A 59 12.17 -2.98 -5.68
CA HIS A 59 13.28 -3.17 -4.75
C HIS A 59 12.81 -2.98 -3.30
N VAL A 60 13.31 -3.80 -2.37
CA VAL A 60 12.89 -3.82 -0.95
C VAL A 60 12.95 -2.43 -0.30
N THR A 61 13.95 -1.61 -0.67
CA THR A 61 14.06 -0.22 -0.19
C THR A 61 12.92 0.68 -0.65
N VAL A 62 12.45 0.50 -1.89
CA VAL A 62 11.31 1.26 -2.44
C VAL A 62 10.04 0.87 -1.69
N THR A 63 9.81 -0.44 -1.52
CA THR A 63 8.67 -0.94 -0.77
C THR A 63 8.69 -0.44 0.67
N ALA A 64 9.85 -0.43 1.35
CA ALA A 64 10.00 0.07 2.72
C ALA A 64 9.64 1.57 2.89
N LEU A 65 9.88 2.40 1.88
CA LEU A 65 9.43 3.81 1.87
C LEU A 65 7.93 3.93 1.57
N LEU A 66 7.37 2.99 0.83
CA LEU A 66 5.97 2.99 0.41
C LEU A 66 5.03 2.60 1.56
N ILE A 67 5.46 1.75 2.50
CA ILE A 67 4.69 1.35 3.69
C ILE A 67 4.20 2.57 4.51
N PRO A 68 5.08 3.48 4.98
CA PRO A 68 4.62 4.64 5.76
C PRO A 68 3.73 5.57 4.94
N ILE A 69 3.97 5.71 3.63
CA ILE A 69 3.13 6.53 2.73
C ILE A 69 1.71 5.95 2.65
N LEU A 70 1.59 4.63 2.45
CA LEU A 70 0.28 3.96 2.40
C LEU A 70 -0.42 4.00 3.77
N ALA A 71 0.31 3.87 4.88
CA ALA A 71 -0.27 4.00 6.22
C ALA A 71 -0.88 5.40 6.46
N VAL A 72 -0.23 6.46 5.96
CA VAL A 72 -0.80 7.83 5.96
C VAL A 72 -2.05 7.89 5.08
N ALA A 73 -1.97 7.40 3.85
CA ALA A 73 -3.05 7.45 2.87
C ALA A 73 -4.31 6.69 3.35
N LEU A 74 -4.13 5.58 4.06
CA LEU A 74 -5.21 4.78 4.66
C LEU A 74 -5.85 5.43 5.90
N GLY A 75 -5.27 6.54 6.39
CA GLY A 75 -5.79 7.37 7.48
C GLY A 75 -5.35 6.97 8.89
N TRP A 76 -4.33 6.10 9.04
CA TRP A 76 -3.91 5.59 10.35
C TRP A 76 -3.26 6.65 11.26
N LEU A 77 -2.66 7.71 10.72
CA LEU A 77 -1.93 8.71 11.51
C LEU A 77 -2.81 9.75 12.22
N ASN A 78 -4.14 9.70 12.08
CA ASN A 78 -5.04 10.76 12.56
C ASN A 78 -5.52 10.62 14.02
N GLN A 79 -5.16 9.56 14.74
CA GLN A 79 -5.67 9.24 16.08
C GLN A 79 -5.25 10.27 17.17
N LYS A 80 -4.19 11.07 16.92
CA LYS A 80 -3.69 12.06 17.90
C LYS A 80 -4.66 13.22 18.15
N LYS A 81 -5.52 13.53 17.18
CA LYS A 81 -6.45 14.66 17.28
C LYS A 81 -7.55 14.44 18.32
N LEU A 82 -7.97 13.19 18.54
CA LEU A 82 -9.05 12.85 19.46
C LEU A 82 -8.64 13.05 20.92
N LEU A 83 -7.41 12.70 21.28
CA LEU A 83 -6.90 12.82 22.65
C LEU A 83 -6.73 14.30 23.07
N LEU A 84 -6.23 15.14 22.16
CA LEU A 84 -6.09 16.57 22.41
C LEU A 84 -7.45 17.26 22.51
N LEU A 85 -8.42 16.88 21.67
CA LEU A 85 -9.78 17.42 21.72
C LEU A 85 -10.48 17.06 23.04
N LEU A 86 -10.32 15.82 23.52
CA LEU A 86 -10.86 15.37 24.81
C LEU A 86 -10.21 16.09 26.01
N LEU A 87 -8.90 16.33 25.95
CA LEU A 87 -8.18 17.09 26.99
C LEU A 87 -8.68 18.55 27.07
N ILE A 88 -8.91 19.19 25.92
CA ILE A 88 -9.39 20.58 25.85
C ILE A 88 -10.87 20.66 26.26
N GLN A 89 -11.71 19.70 25.86
CA GLN A 89 -13.10 19.62 26.28
C GLN A 89 -13.24 19.39 27.80
N ARG A 90 -12.38 18.56 28.40
CA ARG A 90 -12.41 18.31 29.86
C ARG A 90 -12.00 19.53 30.69
N PHE A 91 -11.10 20.37 30.18
CA PHE A 91 -10.65 21.60 30.86
C PHE A 91 -11.62 22.78 30.75
N SER A 92 -12.51 22.81 29.75
CA SER A 92 -13.46 23.91 29.55
C SER A 92 -14.76 23.82 30.38
N TYR A 93 -14.99 22.69 31.06
CA TYR A 93 -16.15 22.43 31.92
C TYR A 93 -15.80 22.41 33.43
N PHE A 94 -14.60 22.88 33.77
CA PHE A 94 -14.15 23.13 35.15
C PHE A 94 -13.87 24.63 35.30
#